data_AF-Q30KR1-F1
#
_entry.id   AF-Q30KR1-F1
#
_cell.length_a   1.000
_cell.length_b   1.000
_cell.length_c   1.000
_cell.angle_alpha   90.00
_cell.angle_beta   90.00
_cell.angle_gamma   90.00
#
_symmetry.space_group_name_H-M   'P 1'
#
loop_
_entity.id
_entity.type
_entity.pdbx_description
1 polymer ?
#
loop_
_entity_poly.entity_id
_entity_poly.type
_entity_poly.pdbx_seq_one_letter_code
_entity_poly.pdbx_strand_id
1 'polypeptide(L)'
;MRLHLLLLILLLFSILLSPVRGGLGPAEGHCLNLFGVCRTDVCNIVEDQIGACRRRMKCCRAWWILMPIPTPLIMSDYQEPLKPNLK
;
A
#
# COMPACT_ATOMS: atom_id res chain seq x y z
N MET A 1 -17.01 30.79 9.01
CA MET A 1 -17.35 29.50 9.64
C MET A 1 -17.91 28.46 8.67
N ARG A 2 -18.91 28.77 7.81
CA ARG A 2 -19.50 27.78 6.87
C ARG A 2 -18.52 27.22 5.84
N LEU A 3 -17.61 28.05 5.32
CA LEU A 3 -16.61 27.62 4.33
C LEU A 3 -15.65 26.55 4.88
N HIS A 4 -15.17 26.72 6.12
CA HIS A 4 -14.30 25.73 6.78
C HIS A 4 -15.00 24.39 6.95
N LEU A 5 -16.29 24.38 7.29
CA LEU A 5 -17.06 23.14 7.42
C LEU A 5 -17.18 22.42 6.06
N LEU A 6 -17.47 23.16 4.99
CA LEU A 6 -17.52 22.60 3.63
C LEU A 6 -16.16 22.03 3.19
N LEU A 7 -15.07 22.74 3.49
CA LEU A 7 -13.70 22.27 3.22
C LEU A 7 -13.37 20.99 4.00
N LEU A 8 -13.76 20.91 5.27
CA LEU A 8 -13.59 19.71 6.08
C LEU A 8 -14.38 18.52 5.52
N ILE A 9 -15.62 18.75 5.10
CA ILE A 9 -16.46 17.73 4.48
C ILE A 9 -15.85 17.25 3.16
N LEU A 10 -15.37 18.16 2.30
CA LEU A 10 -14.70 17.82 1.04
C LEU A 10 -13.42 17.01 1.28
N LEU A 11 -12.62 17.38 2.28
CA LEU A 11 -11.44 16.62 2.70
C LEU A 11 -11.82 15.21 3.18
N LEU A 12 -12.85 15.11 4.02
CA LEU A 12 -13.34 13.82 4.51
C LEU A 12 -13.81 12.93 3.34
N PHE A 13 -14.61 13.46 2.42
CA PHE A 13 -15.05 12.75 1.22
C PHE A 13 -13.85 12.33 0.37
N SER A 14 -12.84 13.17 0.20
CA SER A 14 -11.64 12.83 -0.58
C SER A 14 -10.81 11.71 0.06
N ILE A 15 -10.85 11.58 1.38
CA ILE A 15 -10.17 10.50 2.13
C ILE A 15 -10.98 9.20 2.05
N LEU A 16 -12.32 9.28 2.20
CA LEU A 16 -13.20 8.11 2.18
C LEU A 16 -13.39 7.54 0.76
N LEU A 17 -13.49 8.40 -0.25
CA LEU A 17 -13.50 7.96 -1.64
C LEU A 17 -12.06 7.61 -2.02
N SER A 18 -11.69 6.35 -1.75
CA SER A 18 -10.53 5.75 -2.41
C SER A 18 -10.61 6.05 -3.90
N PRO A 19 -9.51 6.46 -4.56
CA PRO A 19 -9.50 6.84 -5.97
C PRO A 19 -9.94 5.64 -6.80
N VAL A 20 -11.24 5.54 -7.06
CA VAL A 20 -11.77 4.62 -8.06
C VAL A 20 -11.27 5.13 -9.39
N ARG A 21 -10.25 4.45 -9.92
CA ARG A 21 -9.74 4.70 -11.27
C ARG A 21 -10.89 4.42 -12.24
N GLY A 22 -11.57 5.49 -12.67
CA GLY A 22 -12.63 5.39 -13.68
C GLY A 22 -12.09 4.71 -14.94
N GLY A 23 -12.90 3.84 -15.55
CA GLY A 23 -12.56 3.13 -16.79
C GLY A 23 -12.02 1.71 -16.61
N LEU A 24 -11.75 1.24 -15.40
CA LEU A 24 -11.36 -0.14 -15.13
C LEU A 24 -12.58 -1.01 -14.82
N GLY A 25 -12.61 -2.24 -15.35
CA GLY A 25 -13.66 -3.20 -15.04
C GLY A 25 -13.64 -3.58 -13.55
N PRO A 26 -14.76 -4.04 -12.96
CA PRO A 26 -14.86 -4.30 -11.52
C PRO A 26 -13.78 -5.26 -11.01
N ALA A 27 -13.42 -6.27 -11.80
CA ALA A 27 -12.38 -7.23 -11.46
C ALA A 27 -10.96 -6.66 -11.55
N GLU A 28 -10.70 -5.76 -12.50
CA GLU A 28 -9.42 -5.08 -12.66
C GLU A 28 -9.18 -4.07 -11.54
N GLY A 29 -10.20 -3.27 -11.22
CA GLY A 29 -10.16 -2.35 -10.07
C GLY A 29 -9.98 -3.09 -8.75
N HIS A 30 -10.66 -4.23 -8.57
CA HIS A 30 -10.47 -5.09 -7.41
C HIS A 30 -9.04 -5.64 -7.31
N CYS A 31 -8.45 -6.08 -8.43
CA CYS A 31 -7.06 -6.54 -8.47
C CYS A 31 -6.08 -5.46 -8.00
N LEU A 32 -6.22 -4.23 -8.49
CA LEU A 32 -5.36 -3.11 -8.12
C LEU A 32 -5.55 -2.70 -6.65
N ASN A 33 -6.79 -2.73 -6.14
CA ASN A 33 -7.07 -2.43 -4.73
C ASN A 33 -6.43 -3.44 -3.78
N LEU A 34 -6.17 -4.67 -4.25
CA LEU A 34 -5.43 -5.70 -3.52
C LEU A 34 -3.91 -5.62 -3.73
N PHE A 35 -3.39 -4.49 -4.25
CA PHE A 35 -1.99 -4.31 -4.64
C PHE A 35 -1.51 -5.37 -5.64
N GLY A 36 -2.42 -5.89 -6.46
CA GLY A 36 -2.13 -6.81 -7.55
C GLY A 36 -1.84 -6.10 -8.87
N VAL A 37 -1.39 -6.87 -9.86
CA VAL A 37 -1.15 -6.47 -11.24
C VAL A 37 -1.85 -7.44 -12.18
N CYS A 38 -2.41 -6.93 -13.27
CA CYS A 38 -3.04 -7.75 -14.30
C CYS A 38 -2.01 -8.20 -15.35
N ARG A 39 -1.88 -9.52 -15.56
CA ARG A 39 -0.99 -10.12 -16.57
C ARG A 39 -1.79 -10.90 -17.62
N THR A 40 -1.31 -10.96 -18.86
CA THR A 40 -1.96 -11.65 -19.98
C THR A 40 -1.87 -13.17 -19.92
N ASP A 41 -0.83 -13.72 -19.31
CA ASP A 41 -0.51 -15.14 -19.43
C ASP A 41 -0.48 -15.82 -18.06
N VAL A 42 0.64 -15.67 -17.34
CA VAL A 42 0.88 -16.27 -16.04
C VAL A 42 1.47 -15.23 -15.08
N CYS A 43 1.34 -15.49 -13.78
CA CYS A 43 2.03 -14.71 -12.77
C CYS A 43 3.53 -15.03 -12.77
N ASN A 44 4.35 -14.05 -12.39
CA ASN A 44 5.78 -14.30 -12.22
C ASN A 44 6.02 -15.31 -11.09
N ILE A 45 7.22 -15.91 -11.05
CA ILE A 45 7.58 -16.89 -10.01
C ILE A 45 7.53 -16.34 -8.58
N VAL A 46 7.59 -15.01 -8.46
CA VAL A 46 7.55 -14.22 -7.23
C VAL A 46 6.17 -13.61 -6.93
N GLU A 47 5.16 -14.02 -7.70
CA GLU A 47 3.79 -13.53 -7.61
C GLU A 47 2.81 -14.71 -7.51
N ASP A 48 1.75 -14.54 -6.71
CA ASP A 48 0.65 -15.50 -6.63
C ASP A 48 -0.54 -15.05 -7.49
N GLN A 49 -1.20 -16.00 -8.15
CA GLN A 49 -2.46 -15.75 -8.84
C GLN A 49 -3.61 -15.66 -7.83
N ILE A 50 -4.16 -14.47 -7.62
CA ILE A 50 -5.26 -14.24 -6.68
C ILE A 50 -6.63 -14.12 -7.38
N GLY A 51 -6.66 -14.01 -8.71
CA GLY A 51 -7.92 -13.90 -9.45
C GLY A 51 -7.74 -13.67 -10.96
N ALA A 52 -8.76 -13.08 -11.59
CA ALA A 52 -8.76 -12.73 -13.00
C ALA A 52 -9.18 -11.26 -13.18
N CYS A 53 -8.60 -10.56 -14.15
CA CYS A 53 -8.94 -9.17 -14.43
C CYS A 53 -9.94 -9.03 -15.58
N ARG A 54 -9.66 -9.69 -16.72
CA ARG A 54 -10.47 -9.70 -17.95
C ARG A 54 -10.35 -11.07 -18.61
N ARG A 55 -11.02 -11.29 -19.75
CA ARG A 55 -10.82 -12.51 -20.54
C ARG A 55 -9.33 -12.73 -20.80
N ARG A 56 -8.84 -13.90 -20.41
CA ARG A 56 -7.43 -14.33 -20.48
C ARG A 56 -6.45 -13.60 -19.55
N MET A 57 -6.82 -12.52 -18.87
CA MET A 57 -5.93 -11.84 -17.93
C MET A 57 -6.08 -12.36 -16.50
N LYS A 58 -4.95 -12.60 -15.83
CA LYS A 58 -4.83 -13.04 -14.44
C LYS A 58 -4.49 -11.86 -13.54
N CYS A 59 -5.00 -11.89 -12.31
CA CYS A 59 -4.59 -10.96 -11.25
C CYS A 59 -3.49 -11.63 -10.43
N CYS A 60 -2.32 -11.00 -10.41
CA CYS A 60 -1.10 -11.49 -9.78
C CYS A 60 -0.70 -10.55 -8.65
N ARG A 61 -0.33 -11.07 -7.48
CA ARG A 61 0.10 -10.26 -6.34
C ARG A 61 1.49 -10.71 -5.91
N ALA A 62 2.42 -9.77 -5.76
CA ALA A 62 3.74 -10.06 -5.24
C ALA A 62 3.66 -10.69 -3.84
N TRP A 63 4.53 -11.65 -3.56
CA TRP A 63 4.59 -12.25 -2.24
C TRP A 63 4.87 -11.19 -1.18
N TRP A 64 4.21 -11.33 -0.04
CA TRP A 64 4.36 -10.40 1.08
C TRP A 64 5.81 -10.33 1.59
N ILE A 65 6.60 -11.39 1.41
CA ILE A 65 8.02 -11.43 1.79
C ILE A 65 8.91 -10.49 0.96
N LEU A 66 8.46 -10.12 -0.24
CA LEU A 66 9.19 -9.20 -1.12
C LEU A 66 8.81 -7.74 -0.87
N MET A 67 7.74 -7.50 -0.12
CA MET A 67 7.41 -6.16 0.33
C MET A 67 8.34 -5.82 1.50
N PRO A 68 9.11 -4.72 1.44
CA PRO A 68 9.91 -4.30 2.57
C PRO A 68 8.94 -4.01 3.73
N ILE A 69 8.96 -4.84 4.75
CA ILE A 69 8.33 -4.50 6.02
C ILE A 69 9.09 -3.26 6.50
N PRO A 70 8.43 -2.10 6.71
CA PRO A 70 9.12 -0.94 7.25
C PRO A 70 9.58 -1.32 8.66
N THR A 71 10.85 -1.69 8.79
CA THR A 71 11.49 -1.82 10.09
C THR A 71 11.42 -0.43 10.72
N PRO A 72 10.80 -0.28 11.90
CA PRO A 72 10.74 1.01 12.56
C PRO A 72 12.18 1.46 12.78
N LEU A 73 12.46 2.72 12.42
CA LEU A 73 13.70 3.36 12.82
C LEU A 73 13.69 3.40 14.35
N ILE A 74 14.45 2.49 14.98
CA ILE A 74 14.68 2.54 16.41
C ILE A 74 15.66 3.69 16.61
N MET A 75 15.14 4.90 16.88
CA MET A 75 15.90 5.95 17.55
C MET A 75 16.01 5.51 19.02
N SER A 76 16.96 4.62 19.29
CA SER A 76 17.37 4.36 20.66
C SER A 76 18.07 5.64 21.15
N ASP A 77 17.60 6.24 22.24
CA ASP A 77 18.38 7.18 23.07
C ASP A 77 19.55 6.42 23.71
N TYR A 78 20.43 5.85 22.88
CA TYR A 78 21.61 5.17 23.36
C TYR A 78 22.53 6.23 23.95
N GLN A 79 22.50 6.37 25.27
CA GLN A 79 23.45 7.19 26.00
C GLN A 79 24.67 6.33 26.30
N GLU A 80 25.82 6.71 25.76
CA GLU A 80 27.08 6.04 26.10
C GLU A 80 27.31 6.10 27.62
N PRO A 81 27.77 4.99 28.25
CA PRO A 81 28.02 4.98 29.67
C PRO A 81 29.12 6.00 30.02
N LEU A 82 28.88 6.85 31.02
CA LEU A 82 29.90 7.76 31.52
C LEU A 82 31.12 6.95 31.98
N LYS A 83 32.24 7.08 31.26
CA LYS A 83 33.53 6.57 31.72
C LYS A 83 33.91 7.30 33.02
N PRO A 84 34.16 6.58 34.12
CA PRO A 84 34.74 7.22 35.30
C PRO A 84 36.15 7.69 34.97
N ASN A 85 36.42 8.98 35.17
CA ASN A 85 37.79 9.49 35.19
C ASN A 85 38.47 8.88 36.42
N LEU A 86 39.50 8.06 36.22
CA LEU A 86 40.43 7.73 37.30
C LEU A 86 41.05 9.03 37.81
N LYS A 87 40.93 9.24 39.12
CA LYS A 87 41.51 10.36 39.87
C LYS A 87 42.94 10.06 40.27
#